data_AF-A0A0N8H7V3-F1
#
_entry.id   AF-A0A0N8H7V3-F1
#
_cell.length_a   1.000
_cell.length_b   1.000
_cell.length_c   1.000
_cell.angle_alpha   90.00
_cell.angle_beta   90.00
_cell.angle_gamma   90.00
#
_symmetry.space_group_name_H-M   'P 1'
#
loop_
_entity.id
_entity.type
_entity.pdbx_description
1 polymer ?
#
loop_
_entity_poly.entity_id
_entity_poly.type
_entity_poly.pdbx_seq_one_letter_code
_entity_poly.pdbx_strand_id
1 'polypeptide(L)'
;MLPKNILLSVLLAAVSANALPNPADDVADLESRDDDDLVSRDHHDCGRDAYWRNGNCFCRHSDQQYDSSSRQCHCRGDQYYDNRMNRCTCRGGRRWDSRRNMCRRGSGGD
;
A
#
# COMPACT_ATOMS: atom_id res chain seq x y z
N MET A 1 -4.88 -72.81 41.87
CA MET A 1 -4.28 -71.79 42.76
C MET A 1 -4.15 -70.50 41.96
N LEU A 2 -4.83 -69.42 42.36
CA LEU A 2 -4.68 -68.02 41.87
C LEU A 2 -3.30 -67.47 42.29
N PRO A 3 -2.70 -66.41 41.68
CA PRO A 3 -3.34 -65.13 41.35
C PRO A 3 -2.86 -64.43 40.03
N LYS A 4 -3.72 -63.67 39.36
CA LYS A 4 -3.86 -62.18 39.35
C LYS A 4 -2.70 -61.42 38.72
N ASN A 5 -3.10 -60.33 38.05
CA ASN A 5 -2.32 -59.18 37.59
C ASN A 5 -1.63 -59.37 36.24
N ILE A 6 -1.65 -58.44 35.28
CA ILE A 6 -2.07 -57.03 35.30
C ILE A 6 -2.01 -56.53 33.83
N LEU A 7 -2.89 -55.59 33.48
CA LEU A 7 -2.80 -54.53 32.44
C LEU A 7 -2.36 -54.94 31.01
N LEU A 8 -3.26 -54.96 30.02
CA LEU A 8 -3.64 -53.84 29.14
C LEU A 8 -2.48 -53.17 28.39
N SER A 9 -2.77 -52.87 27.11
CA SER A 9 -2.07 -51.96 26.18
C SER A 9 -1.10 -52.68 25.23
N VAL A 10 -0.96 -52.33 23.95
CA VAL A 10 -1.21 -51.07 23.25
C VAL A 10 -1.62 -51.36 21.80
N LEU A 11 -2.41 -50.43 21.28
CA LEU A 11 -2.91 -50.31 19.93
C LEU A 11 -1.85 -50.12 18.83
N LEU A 12 -2.36 -50.35 17.61
CA LEU A 12 -2.17 -49.60 16.36
C LEU A 12 -1.15 -50.12 15.34
N ALA A 13 -1.72 -50.82 14.35
CA ALA A 13 -1.35 -50.79 12.94
C ALA A 13 -1.08 -49.34 12.46
N ALA A 14 -0.26 -49.07 11.44
CA ALA A 14 -0.19 -49.76 10.15
C ALA A 14 1.18 -49.57 9.49
N VAL A 15 1.51 -50.52 8.62
CA VAL A 15 2.77 -50.58 7.86
C VAL A 15 2.49 -50.39 6.36
N SER A 16 3.48 -49.80 5.67
CA SER A 16 3.85 -50.01 4.24
C SER A 16 2.97 -49.33 3.15
N ALA A 17 3.46 -48.89 1.97
CA ALA A 17 4.74 -49.03 1.27
C ALA A 17 4.93 -47.99 0.12
N ASN A 18 6.20 -47.70 -0.22
CA ASN A 18 6.90 -47.48 -1.52
C ASN A 18 6.30 -46.70 -2.72
N ALA A 19 7.09 -45.72 -3.22
CA ALA A 19 7.52 -45.45 -4.63
C ALA A 19 7.37 -43.98 -5.10
N LEU A 20 8.50 -43.35 -5.49
CA LEU A 20 8.61 -42.02 -6.10
C LEU A 20 8.55 -42.07 -7.64
N PRO A 21 7.92 -41.11 -8.33
CA PRO A 21 8.44 -40.58 -9.58
C PRO A 21 9.32 -39.35 -9.31
N ASN A 22 10.45 -39.29 -10.01
CA ASN A 22 11.43 -38.21 -10.03
C ASN A 22 11.00 -37.14 -11.05
N PRO A 23 10.57 -35.92 -10.65
CA PRO A 23 10.47 -34.79 -11.57
C PRO A 23 11.82 -34.06 -11.61
N ALA A 24 12.76 -34.61 -12.36
CA ALA A 24 13.81 -33.81 -12.98
C ALA A 24 13.22 -33.27 -14.29
N ASP A 25 13.43 -31.97 -14.53
CA ASP A 25 13.13 -31.25 -15.77
C ASP A 25 11.69 -30.78 -16.01
N ASP A 26 11.11 -30.12 -15.01
CA ASP A 26 10.38 -28.89 -15.28
C ASP A 26 11.21 -27.76 -14.65
N VAL A 27 12.17 -27.20 -15.41
CA VAL A 27 12.64 -25.85 -15.13
C VAL A 27 11.46 -24.92 -15.39
N ALA A 28 10.55 -24.86 -14.43
CA ALA A 28 9.80 -23.65 -14.22
C ALA A 28 10.87 -22.56 -14.19
N ASP A 29 10.80 -21.68 -15.18
CA ASP A 29 11.42 -20.36 -15.16
C ASP A 29 10.90 -19.67 -13.89
N LEU A 30 11.50 -20.05 -12.76
CA LEU A 30 11.61 -19.24 -11.59
C LEU A 30 12.64 -18.18 -11.99
N GLU A 31 12.22 -17.29 -12.88
CA GLU A 31 12.78 -15.95 -12.89
C GLU A 31 12.53 -15.45 -11.48
N SER A 32 13.59 -15.48 -10.67
CA SER A 32 13.69 -14.74 -9.43
C SER A 32 13.33 -13.32 -9.81
N ARG A 33 12.07 -12.94 -9.55
CA ARG A 33 11.58 -11.59 -9.75
C ARG A 33 12.59 -10.72 -9.03
N ASP A 34 13.39 -9.98 -9.78
CA ASP A 34 14.42 -9.13 -9.21
C ASP A 34 13.75 -8.27 -8.14
N ASP A 35 14.08 -8.53 -6.88
CA ASP A 35 13.52 -7.91 -5.69
C ASP A 35 13.99 -6.44 -5.56
N ASP A 36 14.23 -5.76 -6.67
CA ASP A 36 14.55 -4.32 -6.73
C ASP A 36 13.32 -3.44 -6.41
N ASP A 37 12.12 -4.03 -6.33
CA ASP A 37 10.89 -3.33 -5.90
C ASP A 37 10.36 -3.83 -4.54
N LEU A 38 11.19 -4.53 -3.75
CA LEU A 38 10.99 -4.58 -2.30
C LEU A 38 11.42 -3.25 -1.69
N VAL A 39 10.77 -2.16 -2.09
CA VAL A 39 10.74 -0.93 -1.31
C VAL A 39 10.27 -1.33 0.07
N SER A 40 11.24 -1.41 0.99
CA SER A 40 10.98 -1.55 2.42
C SER A 40 9.84 -0.60 2.73
N ARG A 41 8.71 -1.14 3.24
CA ARG A 41 7.58 -0.36 3.72
C ARG A 41 8.03 0.39 4.96
N ASP A 42 8.93 1.34 4.78
CA ASP A 42 9.31 2.28 5.80
C ASP A 42 8.03 3.06 6.10
N HIS A 43 7.57 2.96 7.34
CA HIS A 43 6.34 3.60 7.79
C HIS A 43 6.42 5.13 7.66
N HIS A 44 7.62 5.65 7.39
CA HIS A 44 7.95 7.06 7.20
C HIS A 44 8.10 7.47 5.73
N ASP A 45 7.92 6.55 4.77
CA ASP A 45 7.93 6.88 3.34
C ASP A 45 6.62 7.58 2.92
N CYS A 46 6.70 8.90 2.85
CA CYS A 46 5.61 9.77 2.38
C CYS A 46 5.64 10.03 0.87
N GLY A 47 6.56 9.41 0.11
CA GLY A 47 6.80 9.76 -1.28
C GLY A 47 7.56 11.09 -1.44
N ARG A 48 7.75 11.50 -2.70
CA ARG A 48 8.67 12.59 -3.10
C ARG A 48 8.23 13.98 -2.63
N ASP A 49 6.93 14.25 -2.71
CA ASP A 49 6.36 15.60 -2.55
C ASP A 49 5.84 15.89 -1.14
N ALA A 50 6.08 14.96 -0.21
CA ALA A 50 5.70 15.08 1.18
C ALA A 50 6.90 14.82 2.12
N TYR A 51 6.68 15.09 3.40
CA TYR A 51 7.62 14.81 4.47
C TYR A 51 6.89 14.23 5.67
N TRP A 52 7.57 13.34 6.39
CA TRP A 52 7.07 12.78 7.64
C TRP A 52 7.29 13.77 8.79
N ARG A 53 6.26 14.03 9.58
CA ARG A 53 6.33 14.81 10.83
C ARG A 53 5.27 14.30 11.79
N ASN A 54 5.61 14.11 13.06
CA ASN A 54 4.66 13.80 14.14
C ASN A 54 3.67 12.66 13.80
N GLY A 55 4.16 11.55 13.25
CA GLY A 55 3.29 10.39 12.96
C GLY A 55 2.46 10.52 11.68
N ASN A 56 2.66 11.56 10.87
CA ASN A 56 1.84 11.84 9.69
C ASN A 56 2.69 12.36 8.52
N CYS A 57 2.19 12.15 7.31
CA CYS A 57 2.76 12.73 6.10
C CYS A 57 2.12 14.07 5.77
N PHE A 58 2.94 15.07 5.47
CA PHE A 58 2.52 16.41 5.11
C PHE A 58 3.11 16.82 3.76
N CYS A 59 2.30 17.46 2.92
CA CYS A 59 2.78 18.00 1.66
C CYS A 59 3.78 19.12 1.88
N ARG A 60 4.80 19.18 1.02
CA ARG A 60 5.77 20.28 1.01
C ARG A 60 5.09 21.61 0.69
N HIS A 61 4.04 21.58 -0.14
CA HIS A 61 3.20 22.72 -0.47
C HIS A 61 1.93 22.71 0.39
N SER A 62 1.70 23.78 1.13
CA SER A 62 0.64 23.87 2.16
C SER A 62 -0.78 23.96 1.60
N ASP A 63 -0.92 24.27 0.31
CA ASP A 63 -2.17 24.34 -0.43
C ASP A 63 -2.56 23.01 -1.10
N GLN A 64 -1.69 22.00 -1.01
CA GLN A 64 -1.97 20.62 -1.39
C GLN A 64 -2.48 19.80 -0.20
N GLN A 65 -3.10 18.66 -0.49
CA GLN A 65 -3.56 17.68 0.49
C GLN A 65 -2.87 16.36 0.22
N TYR A 66 -2.38 15.73 1.28
CA TYR A 66 -1.77 14.42 1.19
C TYR A 66 -2.85 13.35 1.07
N ASP A 67 -2.73 12.51 0.05
CA ASP A 67 -3.53 11.31 -0.11
C ASP A 67 -2.68 10.09 0.26
N SER A 68 -3.02 9.45 1.39
CA SER A 68 -2.31 8.28 1.89
C SER A 68 -2.48 7.05 1.02
N SER A 69 -3.54 6.97 0.21
CA SER A 69 -3.80 5.83 -0.68
C SER A 69 -2.84 5.86 -1.86
N SER A 70 -2.61 7.04 -2.44
CA SER A 70 -1.71 7.24 -3.58
C SER A 70 -0.29 7.66 -3.18
N ARG A 71 -0.07 7.96 -1.88
CA ARG A 71 1.18 8.52 -1.32
C ARG A 71 1.66 9.75 -2.08
N GLN A 72 0.72 10.61 -2.46
CA GLN A 72 0.98 11.78 -3.28
C GLN A 72 0.22 13.00 -2.73
N CYS A 73 0.71 14.17 -3.11
CA CYS A 73 0.09 15.44 -2.77
C CYS A 73 -0.70 15.99 -3.95
N HIS A 74 -1.96 16.36 -3.70
CA HIS A 74 -2.89 16.82 -4.73
C HIS A 74 -3.50 18.17 -4.37
N CYS A 75 -3.77 18.99 -5.37
CA CYS A 75 -4.55 20.20 -5.18
C CYS A 75 -5.99 19.88 -4.78
N ARG A 76 -6.61 20.77 -4.00
CA ARG A 76 -8.00 20.56 -3.55
C ARG A 76 -8.98 20.73 -4.70
N GLY A 77 -9.98 19.85 -4.78
CA GLY A 77 -11.06 19.96 -5.77
C GLY A 77 -10.53 19.86 -7.20
N ASP A 78 -11.00 20.73 -8.08
CA ASP A 78 -10.58 20.84 -9.48
C ASP A 78 -9.51 21.93 -9.72
N GLN A 79 -8.76 22.31 -8.67
CA GLN A 79 -7.55 23.10 -8.82
C GLN A 79 -6.43 22.26 -9.45
N TYR A 80 -5.48 22.93 -10.09
CA TYR A 80 -4.28 22.32 -10.61
C TYR A 80 -3.06 23.02 -10.02
N TYR A 81 -1.93 22.31 -9.96
CA TYR A 81 -0.69 22.89 -9.50
C TYR A 81 -0.05 23.72 -10.62
N ASP A 82 0.09 25.03 -10.42
CA ASP A 82 0.82 25.90 -11.34
C ASP A 82 2.28 26.02 -10.88
N ASN A 83 3.17 25.32 -11.58
CA ASN A 83 4.62 25.33 -11.31
C ASN A 83 5.24 26.74 -11.39
N ARG A 84 4.67 27.67 -12.17
CA ARG A 84 5.18 29.04 -12.28
C ARG A 84 4.85 29.87 -11.05
N MET A 85 3.68 29.61 -10.44
CA MET A 85 3.24 30.29 -9.22
C MET A 85 3.58 29.52 -7.95
N ASN A 86 4.09 28.28 -8.10
CA ASN A 86 4.40 27.32 -7.05
C ASN A 86 3.22 27.11 -6.09
N ARG A 87 2.00 27.02 -6.65
CA ARG A 87 0.75 26.91 -5.89
C ARG A 87 -0.39 26.29 -6.70
N CYS A 88 -1.35 25.69 -6.01
CA CYS A 88 -2.64 25.29 -6.52
C CYS A 88 -3.47 26.51 -6.95
N THR A 89 -4.03 26.45 -8.15
CA THR A 89 -4.83 27.53 -8.70
C THR A 89 -5.93 27.01 -9.60
N CYS A 90 -6.90 27.88 -9.88
CA CYS A 90 -8.03 27.58 -10.75
C CYS A 90 -7.70 27.97 -12.20
N ARG A 91 -8.09 27.11 -13.16
CA ARG A 91 -7.83 27.37 -14.58
C ARG A 91 -8.76 28.43 -15.15
N GLY A 92 -8.25 29.28 -16.05
CA GLY A 92 -9.07 30.18 -16.86
C GLY A 92 -9.77 31.29 -16.07
N GLY A 93 -9.06 31.97 -15.16
CA GLY A 93 -9.59 33.11 -14.40
C GLY A 93 -10.69 32.76 -13.39
N ARG A 94 -10.98 31.47 -13.19
CA ARG A 94 -11.90 31.00 -12.16
C ARG A 94 -11.32 31.29 -10.77
N ARG A 95 -12.20 31.42 -9.78
CA ARG A 95 -11.84 31.62 -8.36
C ARG A 95 -12.18 30.38 -7.55
N TRP A 96 -11.34 30.06 -6.58
CA TRP A 96 -11.56 28.96 -5.64
C TRP A 96 -12.73 29.28 -4.70
N ASP A 97 -13.71 28.37 -4.62
CA ASP A 97 -14.80 28.39 -3.64
C ASP A 97 -14.55 27.30 -2.59
N SER A 98 -14.04 27.72 -1.43
CA SER A 98 -13.73 26.81 -0.32
C SER A 98 -14.96 26.16 0.32
N ARG A 99 -16.16 26.74 0.17
CA ARG A 99 -17.39 26.15 0.71
C ARG A 99 -17.85 24.95 -0.12
N ARG A 100 -17.54 24.99 -1.42
CA ARG A 100 -17.92 23.95 -2.39
C ARG A 100 -16.76 23.05 -2.79
N ASN A 101 -15.54 23.36 -2.37
CA ASN A 101 -14.32 22.69 -2.79
C ASN A 101 -14.19 22.59 -4.33
N MET A 102 -14.47 23.69 -5.03
CA MET A 102 -14.39 23.74 -6.50
C MET A 102 -14.11 25.15 -7.04
N CYS A 103 -13.51 25.22 -8.22
CA CYS A 103 -13.23 26.42 -8.99
C CYS A 103 -14.47 26.86 -9.77
N ARG A 104 -14.90 28.10 -9.55
CA ARG A 104 -16.08 28.68 -10.23
C ARG A 104 -15.72 29.92 -11.01
N ARG A 105 -16.50 30.22 -12.05
CA ARG A 105 -16.46 31.56 -12.66
C ARG A 105 -16.79 32.55 -11.54
N GLY A 106 -15.91 33.52 -11.32
CA GLY A 106 -16.20 34.57 -10.36
C GLY A 106 -17.50 35.25 -10.80
N SER A 107 -18.51 35.26 -9.93
CA SER A 107 -19.55 36.28 -10.00
C SER A 107 -18.85 37.58 -9.65
N GLY A 108 -18.41 38.32 -10.68
CA GLY A 108 -17.92 39.67 -10.51
C GLY A 108 -18.97 40.48 -9.77
N GLY A 109 -18.67 40.81 -8.51
CA GLY A 109 -19.25 41.97 -7.87
C GLY A 109 -18.22 43.07 -8.06
N ASP A 110 -18.53 43.98 -8.97
CA ASP A 110 -17.84 45.26 -9.14
C ASP A 110 -17.83 46.07 -7.84
#